data_AF-A0A936LSU8-F1
#
_entry.id   AF-A0A936LSU8-F1
#
_cell.length_a   1.000
_cell.length_b   1.000
_cell.length_c   1.000
_cell.angle_alpha   90.00
_cell.angle_beta   90.00
_cell.angle_gamma   90.00
#
_symmetry.space_group_name_H-M   'P 1'
#
loop_
_entity.id
_entity.type
_entity.pdbx_description
1 polymer ?
#
loop_
_entity_poly.entity_id
_entity_poly.type
_entity_poly.pdbx_seq_one_letter_code
_entity_poly.pdbx_strand_id
1 'polypeptide(L)'
;MLIDSRLARFDDIAAAAIEVSTTDELEVRWTVSDKPELRVVGNINGRHRIDQPITRGDLPDARTVWHELLASRRLDRSWDDNRQALMIPFAAATTEDERLNMRTTLEFASPTLDGVGSFRDVKVPSIRLCPDSNRAATEWARYQIASQVSGIQTVRVFESLTQRVRSTFAGWSVEFPSREDLARQLAGNTKHDARSWSYWAVQALDWNL
;
A
#
# COMPACT_ATOMS: atom_id res chain seq x y z
N MET A 1 -0.98 14.85 48.04
CA MET A 1 -1.07 13.69 48.94
C MET A 1 -1.46 12.49 48.09
N LEU A 2 -0.93 11.30 48.41
CA LEU A 2 -0.64 10.20 47.49
C LEU A 2 -1.83 9.55 46.76
N ILE A 3 -1.50 9.16 45.53
CA ILE A 3 -1.95 8.05 44.68
C ILE A 3 -2.79 6.99 45.40
N ASP A 4 -3.93 6.64 44.81
CA ASP A 4 -4.42 5.27 44.90
C ASP A 4 -4.81 4.76 43.50
N SER A 5 -3.88 4.03 42.91
CA SER A 5 -4.07 3.24 41.70
C SER A 5 -4.85 1.98 42.04
N ARG A 6 -6.11 1.89 41.59
CA ARG A 6 -6.86 0.63 41.58
C ARG A 6 -7.48 0.40 40.20
N LEU A 7 -7.17 -0.78 39.64
CA LEU A 7 -7.69 -1.30 38.39
C LEU A 7 -9.22 -1.30 38.38
N ALA A 8 -9.82 -0.64 37.40
CA ALA A 8 -11.18 -0.99 37.00
C ALA A 8 -11.11 -2.29 36.17
N ARG A 9 -11.65 -3.38 36.71
CA ARG A 9 -11.94 -4.60 35.95
C ARG A 9 -13.09 -4.28 34.99
N PHE A 10 -13.09 -4.94 33.83
CA PHE A 10 -14.04 -4.75 32.73
C PHE A 10 -15.53 -4.94 33.06
N ASP A 11 -15.88 -5.27 34.31
CA ASP A 11 -17.24 -5.62 34.73
C ASP A 11 -18.03 -4.44 35.35
N ASP A 12 -17.39 -3.31 35.68
CA ASP A 12 -18.06 -2.19 36.36
C ASP A 12 -18.62 -1.08 35.43
N ILE A 13 -18.55 -1.24 34.11
CA ILE A 13 -19.21 -0.34 33.13
C ILE A 13 -20.60 -0.87 32.72
N ALA A 14 -21.28 -1.55 33.64
CA ALA A 14 -22.65 -2.04 33.41
C ALA A 14 -23.74 -1.17 34.05
N ALA A 15 -23.40 -0.12 34.83
CA ALA A 15 -24.37 0.58 35.68
C ALA A 15 -24.56 2.08 35.41
N ALA A 16 -24.07 2.60 34.29
CA ALA A 16 -24.39 3.97 33.84
C ALA A 16 -24.69 4.05 32.34
N ALA A 17 -25.21 2.97 31.77
CA ALA A 17 -25.88 3.05 30.48
C ALA A 17 -27.19 3.80 30.69
N ILE A 18 -27.19 5.07 30.31
CA ILE A 18 -28.43 5.79 30.02
C ILE A 18 -29.07 5.02 28.87
N GLU A 19 -30.01 4.12 29.19
CA GLU A 19 -30.92 3.51 28.23
C GLU A 19 -31.73 4.64 27.57
N VAL A 20 -31.19 5.18 26.49
CA VAL A 20 -32.05 5.78 25.47
C VAL A 20 -32.61 4.61 24.69
N SER A 21 -33.78 4.10 25.09
CA SER A 21 -34.49 3.08 24.32
C SER A 21 -35.00 3.71 23.01
N THR A 22 -34.16 3.81 21.99
CA THR A 22 -34.63 4.08 20.64
C THR A 22 -35.25 2.79 20.12
N THR A 23 -36.57 2.78 19.94
CA THR A 23 -37.34 1.68 19.31
C THR A 23 -37.14 1.65 17.79
N ASP A 24 -35.94 2.04 17.35
CA ASP A 24 -35.56 2.20 15.96
C ASP A 24 -34.89 0.91 15.49
N GLU A 25 -35.55 0.19 14.60
CA GLU A 25 -35.02 -1.02 13.97
C GLU A 25 -34.87 -0.73 12.49
N LEU A 26 -33.63 -0.58 12.01
CA LEU A 26 -33.31 -0.43 10.58
C LEU A 26 -32.43 -1.60 10.15
N GLU A 27 -32.86 -2.29 9.10
CA GLU A 27 -32.14 -3.41 8.50
C GLU A 27 -31.81 -3.12 7.03
N VAL A 28 -30.64 -3.58 6.59
CA VAL A 28 -30.30 -3.61 5.16
C VAL A 28 -30.68 -4.98 4.62
N ARG A 29 -31.65 -5.00 3.69
CA ARG A 29 -32.10 -6.21 3.01
C ARG A 29 -31.50 -6.26 1.61
N TRP A 30 -30.75 -7.31 1.33
CA TRP A 30 -30.23 -7.60 0.00
C TRP A 30 -30.99 -8.77 -0.61
N THR A 31 -31.64 -8.55 -1.76
CA THR A 31 -32.30 -9.59 -2.54
C THR A 31 -31.40 -9.98 -3.70
N VAL A 32 -30.90 -11.22 -3.69
CA VAL A 32 -30.10 -11.80 -4.77
C VAL A 32 -31.06 -12.50 -5.73
N SER A 33 -31.37 -11.85 -6.86
CA SER A 33 -32.22 -12.38 -7.94
C SER A 33 -31.69 -11.90 -9.30
N ASP A 34 -32.37 -12.20 -10.40
CA ASP A 34 -32.04 -11.69 -11.74
C ASP A 34 -31.98 -10.15 -11.80
N LYS A 35 -32.65 -9.46 -10.86
CA LYS A 35 -32.49 -8.03 -10.58
C LYS A 35 -32.12 -7.86 -9.10
N PRO A 36 -30.84 -7.76 -8.76
CA PRO A 36 -30.43 -7.61 -7.38
C PRO A 36 -30.90 -6.25 -6.84
N GLU A 37 -31.56 -6.27 -5.68
CA GLU A 37 -32.04 -5.06 -5.00
C GLU A 37 -31.45 -4.98 -3.60
N LEU A 38 -30.94 -3.80 -3.25
CA LEU A 38 -30.52 -3.46 -1.90
C LEU A 38 -31.53 -2.46 -1.35
N ARG A 39 -32.06 -2.70 -0.14
CA ARG A 39 -33.09 -1.87 0.46
C ARG A 39 -32.81 -1.63 1.93
N VAL A 40 -33.13 -0.45 2.43
CA VAL A 40 -33.25 -0.19 3.88
C VAL A 40 -34.70 -0.40 4.25
N VAL A 41 -34.95 -1.33 5.18
CA VAL A 41 -36.30 -1.62 5.68
C VAL A 41 -36.28 -1.51 7.18
N GLY A 42 -37.29 -0.89 7.78
CA GLY A 42 -37.35 -0.77 9.22
C GLY A 42 -38.41 0.20 9.72
N ASN A 43 -38.39 0.48 11.01
CA ASN A 43 -39.29 1.42 11.64
C ASN A 43 -38.50 2.44 12.45
N ILE A 44 -38.82 3.72 12.27
CA ILE A 44 -38.39 4.81 13.15
C ILE A 44 -39.53 5.15 14.11
N ASN A 45 -39.23 5.19 15.41
CA ASN A 45 -40.14 5.46 16.52
C ASN A 45 -41.40 4.58 16.51
N GLY A 46 -41.30 3.35 16.00
CA GLY A 46 -42.41 2.40 15.86
C GLY A 46 -43.58 2.86 14.98
N ARG A 47 -43.45 3.99 14.26
CA ARG A 47 -44.55 4.62 13.50
C ARG A 47 -44.21 4.88 12.04
N HIS A 48 -42.95 5.15 11.74
CA HIS A 48 -42.51 5.46 10.38
C HIS A 48 -41.82 4.25 9.78
N ARG A 49 -42.57 3.50 8.96
CA ARG A 49 -42.00 2.42 8.19
C ARG A 49 -41.15 2.99 7.05
N ILE A 50 -39.88 2.62 7.06
CA ILE A 50 -38.94 2.85 5.96
C ILE A 50 -38.89 1.57 5.12
N ASP A 51 -39.01 1.74 3.81
CA ASP A 51 -38.82 0.68 2.81
C ASP A 51 -38.29 1.34 1.54
N GLN A 52 -36.99 1.68 1.56
CA GLN A 52 -36.36 2.50 0.54
C GLN A 52 -35.28 1.70 -0.19
N PRO A 53 -35.33 1.64 -1.54
CA PRO A 53 -34.23 1.06 -2.30
C PRO A 53 -32.98 1.93 -2.15
N ILE A 54 -31.83 1.28 -1.94
CA ILE A 54 -30.52 1.91 -2.09
C ILE A 54 -30.15 1.78 -3.57
N THR A 55 -30.10 2.92 -4.25
CA THR A 55 -29.64 3.02 -5.63
C THR A 55 -28.15 3.35 -5.67
N ARG A 56 -27.53 3.19 -6.83
CA ARG A 56 -26.11 3.55 -7.01
C ARG A 56 -25.83 5.03 -6.73
N GLY A 57 -26.82 5.91 -6.93
CA GLY A 57 -26.68 7.34 -6.64
C GLY A 57 -26.65 7.68 -5.14
N ASP A 58 -27.11 6.75 -4.30
CA ASP A 58 -27.12 6.91 -2.85
C ASP A 58 -25.78 6.48 -2.20
N LEU A 59 -24.90 5.83 -2.98
CA LEU A 59 -23.58 5.39 -2.51
C LEU A 59 -22.50 6.37 -2.97
N PRO A 60 -21.48 6.64 -2.13
CA PRO A 60 -20.36 7.47 -2.53
C PRO A 60 -19.62 6.83 -3.71
N ASP A 61 -19.12 7.67 -4.60
CA ASP A 61 -18.31 7.20 -5.72
C ASP A 61 -17.01 6.55 -5.23
N ALA A 62 -16.62 5.43 -5.84
CA ALA A 62 -15.46 4.65 -5.41
C ALA A 62 -14.15 5.45 -5.43
N ARG A 63 -13.98 6.39 -6.37
CA ARG A 63 -12.81 7.26 -6.42
C ARG A 63 -12.83 8.25 -5.26
N THR A 64 -14.00 8.77 -4.91
CA THR A 64 -14.17 9.67 -3.74
C THR A 64 -13.81 8.94 -2.45
N VAL A 65 -14.37 7.74 -2.24
CA VAL A 65 -14.02 6.88 -1.10
C VAL A 65 -12.51 6.60 -1.05
N TRP A 66 -11.90 6.30 -2.18
CA TRP A 66 -10.46 6.04 -2.25
C TRP A 66 -9.62 7.26 -1.83
N HIS A 67 -9.95 8.46 -2.30
CA HIS A 67 -9.23 9.66 -1.90
C HIS A 67 -9.45 10.03 -0.43
N GLU A 68 -10.64 9.80 0.13
CA GLU A 68 -10.88 9.97 1.57
C GLU A 68 -10.02 9.01 2.41
N LEU A 69 -9.96 7.74 2.00
CA LEU A 69 -9.07 6.75 2.63
C LEU A 69 -7.61 7.20 2.58
N LEU A 70 -7.12 7.62 1.41
CA LEU A 70 -5.75 8.14 1.27
C LEU A 70 -5.51 9.41 2.12
N ALA A 71 -6.46 10.33 2.16
CA ALA A 71 -6.37 11.56 2.94
C ALA A 71 -6.28 11.28 4.45
N SER A 72 -7.01 10.27 4.95
CA SER A 72 -6.92 9.82 6.35
C SER A 72 -5.50 9.39 6.75
N ARG A 73 -4.70 8.92 5.78
CA ARG A 73 -3.30 8.53 5.93
C ARG A 73 -2.31 9.59 5.45
N ARG A 74 -2.78 10.77 5.01
CA ARG A 74 -1.98 11.85 4.40
C ARG A 74 -1.19 11.40 3.16
N LEU A 75 -1.76 10.46 2.40
CA LEU A 75 -1.19 9.90 1.17
C LEU A 75 -1.83 10.46 -0.09
N ASP A 76 -2.84 11.34 0.04
CA ASP A 76 -3.58 11.94 -1.07
C ASP A 76 -2.65 12.62 -2.07
N ARG A 77 -1.67 13.38 -1.59
CA ARG A 77 -0.71 14.12 -2.44
C ARG A 77 0.31 13.23 -3.14
N SER A 78 0.53 12.04 -2.61
CA SER A 78 1.48 11.06 -3.14
C SER A 78 0.82 10.12 -4.14
N TRP A 79 -0.50 10.16 -4.32
CA TRP A 79 -1.19 9.29 -5.24
C TRP A 79 -1.21 9.87 -6.66
N ASP A 80 -0.86 9.05 -7.66
CA ASP A 80 -1.03 9.37 -9.08
C ASP A 80 -2.23 8.60 -9.64
N ASP A 81 -3.31 9.32 -9.94
CA ASP A 81 -4.53 8.76 -10.50
C ASP A 81 -4.36 8.18 -11.91
N ASN A 82 -3.45 8.72 -12.73
CA ASN A 82 -3.23 8.21 -14.08
C ASN A 82 -2.49 6.88 -14.03
N ARG A 83 -1.52 6.76 -13.13
CA ARG A 83 -0.72 5.55 -12.95
C ARG A 83 -1.39 4.55 -12.01
N GLN A 84 -2.39 4.98 -11.23
CA GLN A 84 -3.01 4.22 -10.15
C GLN A 84 -1.92 3.63 -9.24
N ALA A 85 -1.05 4.52 -8.76
CA ALA A 85 0.16 4.16 -8.01
C ALA A 85 0.52 5.23 -6.98
N LEU A 86 1.15 4.80 -5.89
CA LEU A 86 1.69 5.68 -4.86
C LEU A 86 3.12 6.11 -5.24
N MET A 87 3.32 7.40 -5.42
CA MET A 87 4.62 8.05 -5.65
C MET A 87 5.37 8.19 -4.33
N ILE A 88 6.49 7.48 -4.19
CA ILE A 88 7.32 7.54 -2.98
C ILE A 88 8.81 7.64 -3.32
N PRO A 89 9.62 8.29 -2.46
CA PRO A 89 11.07 8.21 -2.56
C PRO A 89 11.54 6.80 -2.19
N PHE A 90 12.71 6.39 -2.71
CA PHE A 90 13.28 5.07 -2.41
C PHE A 90 13.47 4.82 -0.91
N ALA A 91 13.87 5.86 -0.16
CA ALA A 91 14.05 5.78 1.29
C ALA A 91 12.76 5.50 2.07
N ALA A 92 11.58 5.78 1.50
CA ALA A 92 10.30 5.50 2.14
C ALA A 92 9.85 4.03 1.99
N ALA A 93 10.44 3.27 1.06
CA ALA A 93 10.21 1.83 0.98
C ALA A 93 10.93 1.14 2.14
N THR A 94 10.15 0.49 3.00
CA THR A 94 10.63 -0.04 4.28
C THR A 94 11.02 -1.51 4.19
N THR A 95 10.36 -2.26 3.32
CA THR A 95 10.62 -3.70 3.14
C THR A 95 11.41 -3.98 1.87
N GLU A 96 12.13 -5.10 1.85
CA GLU A 96 12.82 -5.57 0.64
C GLU A 96 11.84 -5.93 -0.47
N ASP A 97 10.68 -6.50 -0.12
CA ASP A 97 9.62 -6.82 -1.07
C ASP A 97 9.08 -5.55 -1.76
N GLU A 98 8.82 -4.48 -1.00
CA GLU A 98 8.46 -3.18 -1.57
C GLU A 98 9.52 -2.68 -2.55
N ARG A 99 10.81 -2.80 -2.18
CA ARG A 99 11.95 -2.33 -2.98
C ARG A 99 12.18 -3.12 -4.27
N LEU A 100 11.89 -4.42 -4.25
CA LEU A 100 12.06 -5.30 -5.39
C LEU A 100 10.84 -5.31 -6.30
N ASN A 101 9.65 -5.43 -5.71
CA ASN A 101 8.40 -5.66 -6.45
C ASN A 101 7.61 -4.37 -6.69
N MET A 102 8.01 -3.24 -6.09
CA MET A 102 7.33 -1.95 -6.20
C MET A 102 5.84 -2.07 -5.88
N ARG A 103 5.51 -2.83 -4.83
CA ARG A 103 4.15 -3.05 -4.36
C ARG A 103 4.11 -2.95 -2.85
N THR A 104 3.02 -2.41 -2.33
CA THR A 104 2.75 -2.33 -0.89
C THR A 104 1.33 -2.75 -0.58
N THR A 105 1.04 -2.94 0.71
CA THR A 105 -0.30 -3.15 1.23
C THR A 105 -0.66 -1.96 2.09
N LEU A 106 -1.75 -1.26 1.75
CA LEU A 106 -2.28 -0.19 2.59
C LEU A 106 -3.30 -0.76 3.56
N GLU A 107 -3.11 -0.48 4.84
CA GLU A 107 -4.05 -0.86 5.89
C GLU A 107 -4.74 0.39 6.41
N PHE A 108 -6.06 0.33 6.60
CA PHE A 108 -6.89 1.39 7.15
C PHE A 108 -7.60 0.82 8.38
N ALA A 109 -7.20 1.28 9.57
CA ALA A 109 -7.81 0.85 10.81
C ALA A 109 -9.09 1.68 11.04
N SER A 110 -10.23 0.99 11.18
CA SER A 110 -11.56 1.56 11.34
C SER A 110 -11.78 2.89 10.59
N PRO A 111 -11.65 2.90 9.24
CA PRO A 111 -11.75 4.14 8.49
C PRO A 111 -13.13 4.75 8.66
N THR A 112 -13.17 6.07 8.81
CA THR A 112 -14.42 6.82 8.88
C THR A 112 -14.53 7.66 7.61
N LEU A 113 -15.63 7.50 6.89
CA LEU A 113 -15.95 8.26 5.69
C LEU A 113 -16.99 9.33 6.03
N ASP A 114 -16.81 10.52 5.47
CA ASP A 114 -17.70 11.62 5.77
C ASP A 114 -19.11 11.35 5.20
N GLY A 115 -20.14 11.61 6.00
CA GLY A 115 -21.52 11.31 5.64
C GLY A 115 -21.92 9.82 5.55
N VAL A 116 -21.00 8.86 5.71
CA VAL A 116 -21.29 7.41 5.63
C VAL A 116 -21.00 6.68 6.94
N GLY A 117 -20.07 7.20 7.75
CA GLY A 117 -19.76 6.66 9.08
C GLY A 117 -18.51 5.79 9.11
N SER A 118 -18.37 5.00 10.17
CA SER A 118 -17.16 4.19 10.44
C SER A 118 -17.31 2.76 9.93
N PHE A 119 -16.23 2.25 9.37
CA PHE A 119 -16.13 0.91 8.80
C PHE A 119 -15.20 0.03 9.63
N ARG A 120 -15.21 -1.27 9.34
CA ARG A 120 -14.21 -2.20 9.86
C ARG A 120 -12.87 -1.99 9.18
N ASP A 121 -11.82 -2.54 9.77
CA ASP A 121 -10.48 -2.52 9.19
C ASP A 121 -10.48 -3.00 7.74
N VAL A 122 -9.84 -2.22 6.88
CA VAL A 122 -9.70 -2.50 5.45
C VAL A 122 -8.22 -2.68 5.12
N LYS A 123 -7.89 -3.78 4.43
CA LYS A 123 -6.56 -4.02 3.86
C LYS A 123 -6.65 -4.04 2.35
N VAL A 124 -5.83 -3.22 1.70
CA VAL A 124 -5.76 -3.12 0.24
C VAL A 124 -4.37 -3.58 -0.20
N PRO A 125 -4.23 -4.86 -0.60
CA PRO A 125 -2.95 -5.42 -1.00
C PRO A 125 -2.57 -5.02 -2.43
N SER A 126 -1.28 -5.20 -2.76
CA SER A 126 -0.75 -5.04 -4.12
C SER A 126 -0.93 -3.65 -4.73
N ILE A 127 -0.95 -2.60 -3.89
CA ILE A 127 -0.90 -1.22 -4.35
C ILE A 127 0.45 -0.98 -5.04
N ARG A 128 0.41 -0.48 -6.27
CA ARG A 128 1.62 -0.16 -7.04
C ARG A 128 2.34 1.02 -6.39
N LEU A 129 3.66 0.88 -6.27
CA LEU A 129 4.57 1.96 -5.94
C LEU A 129 5.22 2.47 -7.21
N CYS A 130 5.48 3.76 -7.26
CA CYS A 130 6.31 4.35 -8.31
C CYS A 130 7.24 5.41 -7.70
N PRO A 131 8.34 5.74 -8.38
CA PRO A 131 9.23 6.79 -7.91
C PRO A 131 8.50 8.13 -7.86
N ASP A 132 8.89 9.00 -6.93
CA ASP A 132 8.41 10.38 -6.87
C ASP A 132 9.19 11.35 -7.80
N SER A 133 10.34 10.90 -8.30
CA SER A 133 11.31 11.73 -9.02
C SER A 133 12.23 10.88 -9.90
N ASN A 134 12.87 11.50 -10.89
CA ASN A 134 13.92 10.85 -11.71
C ASN A 134 15.09 10.34 -10.84
N ARG A 135 15.41 11.08 -9.77
CA ARG A 135 16.43 10.67 -8.80
C ARG A 135 16.01 9.40 -8.07
N ALA A 136 14.79 9.36 -7.52
CA ALA A 136 14.29 8.15 -6.88
C ALA A 136 14.23 7.00 -7.89
N ALA A 137 13.80 7.22 -9.13
CA ALA A 137 13.75 6.19 -10.17
C ALA A 137 15.15 5.59 -10.44
N THR A 138 16.18 6.42 -10.40
CA THR A 138 17.59 5.99 -10.47
C THR A 138 18.01 5.14 -9.27
N GLU A 139 17.66 5.54 -8.05
CA GLU A 139 17.93 4.77 -6.83
C GLU A 139 17.23 3.40 -6.85
N TRP A 140 15.94 3.38 -7.21
CA TRP A 140 15.15 2.16 -7.39
C TRP A 140 15.73 1.23 -8.45
N ALA A 141 16.09 1.75 -9.62
CA ALA A 141 16.67 0.96 -10.71
C ALA A 141 18.03 0.37 -10.32
N ARG A 142 18.90 1.17 -9.68
CA ARG A 142 20.20 0.70 -9.17
C ARG A 142 20.03 -0.44 -8.17
N TYR A 143 19.09 -0.30 -7.25
CA TYR A 143 18.80 -1.35 -6.26
C TYR A 143 18.30 -2.63 -6.92
N GLN A 144 17.32 -2.56 -7.81
CA GLN A 144 16.79 -3.75 -8.48
C GLN A 144 17.85 -4.50 -9.30
N ILE A 145 18.73 -3.79 -10.00
CA ILE A 145 19.83 -4.43 -10.73
C ILE A 145 20.79 -5.08 -9.73
N ALA A 146 21.23 -4.36 -8.69
CA ALA A 146 22.17 -4.90 -7.71
C ALA A 146 21.63 -6.14 -7.00
N SER A 147 20.34 -6.17 -6.65
CA SER A 147 19.71 -7.30 -5.95
C SER A 147 19.44 -8.51 -6.85
N GLN A 148 19.25 -8.32 -8.16
CA GLN A 148 19.02 -9.41 -9.12
C GLN A 148 20.32 -9.98 -9.69
N VAL A 149 21.44 -9.27 -9.55
CA VAL A 149 22.77 -9.78 -9.89
C VAL A 149 23.21 -10.82 -8.85
N SER A 150 23.04 -12.09 -9.20
CA SER A 150 23.50 -13.24 -8.40
C SER A 150 24.32 -14.20 -9.27
N GLY A 151 25.45 -14.71 -8.76
CA GLY A 151 26.30 -15.67 -9.49
C GLY A 151 27.05 -15.09 -10.69
N ILE A 152 27.89 -15.89 -11.36
CA ILE A 152 28.61 -15.47 -12.57
C ILE A 152 27.58 -15.13 -13.65
N GLN A 153 27.46 -13.84 -13.96
CA GLN A 153 26.61 -13.36 -15.04
C GLN A 153 27.45 -13.23 -16.30
N THR A 154 26.86 -13.40 -17.48
CA THR A 154 27.49 -13.02 -18.76
C THR A 154 27.00 -11.64 -19.19
N VAL A 155 27.75 -10.94 -20.04
CA VAL A 155 27.42 -9.58 -20.50
C VAL A 155 25.99 -9.51 -21.03
N ARG A 156 25.56 -10.55 -21.76
CA ARG A 156 24.20 -10.68 -22.28
C ARG A 156 23.12 -10.72 -21.21
N VAL A 157 23.38 -11.38 -20.07
CA VAL A 157 22.40 -11.46 -18.98
C VAL A 157 22.32 -10.12 -18.25
N PHE A 158 23.45 -9.44 -18.05
CA PHE A 158 23.46 -8.10 -17.47
C PHE A 158 22.73 -7.08 -18.35
N GLU A 159 22.96 -7.11 -19.67
CA GLU A 159 22.24 -6.26 -20.64
C GLU A 159 20.74 -6.57 -20.64
N SER A 160 20.37 -7.86 -20.65
CA SER A 160 18.96 -8.29 -20.60
C SER A 160 18.27 -7.86 -19.31
N LEU A 161 18.95 -7.96 -18.17
CA LEU A 161 18.48 -7.49 -16.87
C LEU A 161 18.28 -5.97 -16.89
N THR A 162 19.29 -5.23 -17.35
CA THR A 162 19.23 -3.77 -17.46
C THR A 162 18.09 -3.33 -18.37
N GLN A 163 17.87 -4.02 -19.48
CA GLN A 163 16.76 -3.73 -20.39
C GLN A 163 15.40 -4.04 -19.76
N ARG A 164 15.28 -5.12 -18.97
CA ARG A 164 14.06 -5.44 -18.22
C ARG A 164 13.76 -4.34 -17.20
N VAL A 165 14.74 -3.95 -16.38
CA VAL A 165 14.58 -2.87 -15.39
C VAL A 165 14.25 -1.56 -16.10
N ARG A 166 14.90 -1.26 -17.22
CA ARG A 166 14.58 -0.08 -18.04
C ARG A 166 13.14 -0.04 -18.51
N SER A 167 12.55 -1.17 -18.88
CA SER A 167 11.14 -1.23 -19.27
C SER A 167 10.20 -0.88 -18.10
N THR A 168 10.54 -1.27 -16.86
CA THR A 168 9.77 -0.94 -15.65
C THR A 168 9.75 0.56 -15.38
N PHE A 169 10.85 1.27 -15.68
CA PHE A 169 10.98 2.71 -15.49
C PHE A 169 10.76 3.51 -16.78
N ALA A 170 10.02 2.96 -17.76
CA ALA A 170 9.65 3.69 -18.96
C ALA A 170 8.91 4.99 -18.60
N GLY A 171 9.37 6.12 -19.13
CA GLY A 171 8.84 7.46 -18.81
C GLY A 171 9.60 8.20 -17.69
N TRP A 172 10.65 7.59 -17.12
CA TRP A 172 11.58 8.25 -16.21
C TRP A 172 12.95 8.45 -16.87
N SER A 173 13.62 9.56 -16.54
CA SER A 173 15.02 9.77 -16.93
C SER A 173 15.92 9.07 -15.92
N VAL A 174 16.18 7.78 -16.14
CA VAL A 174 16.94 6.92 -15.24
C VAL A 174 18.39 6.78 -15.67
N GLU A 175 19.31 7.03 -14.74
CA GLU A 175 20.73 6.74 -14.94
C GLU A 175 21.05 5.31 -14.48
N PHE A 176 21.20 4.40 -15.45
CA PHE A 176 21.58 3.03 -15.16
C PHE A 176 23.08 2.97 -14.80
N PRO A 177 23.46 2.21 -13.75
CA PRO A 177 24.86 2.09 -13.36
C PRO A 177 25.65 1.39 -14.46
N SER A 178 26.87 1.86 -14.71
CA SER A 178 27.81 1.08 -15.50
C SER A 178 28.23 -0.17 -14.74
N ARG A 179 28.81 -1.14 -15.45
CA ARG A 179 29.34 -2.35 -14.84
C ARG A 179 30.39 -2.05 -13.76
N GLU A 180 31.28 -1.08 -14.02
CA GLU A 180 32.31 -0.67 -13.07
C GLU A 180 31.73 0.00 -11.82
N ASP A 181 30.69 0.82 -12.00
CA ASP A 181 29.99 1.46 -10.88
C ASP A 181 29.32 0.41 -9.99
N LEU A 182 28.70 -0.60 -10.59
CA LEU A 182 28.05 -1.69 -9.86
C LEU A 182 29.07 -2.56 -9.12
N ALA A 183 30.21 -2.87 -9.74
CA ALA A 183 31.31 -3.57 -9.06
C ALA A 183 31.85 -2.77 -7.86
N ARG A 184 32.04 -1.45 -8.01
CA ARG A 184 32.46 -0.58 -6.91
C ARG A 184 31.42 -0.53 -5.79
N GLN A 185 30.13 -0.47 -6.13
CA GLN A 185 29.04 -0.46 -5.17
C GLN A 185 28.94 -1.77 -4.37
N LEU A 186 29.11 -2.91 -5.03
CA LEU A 186 29.13 -4.23 -4.37
C LEU A 186 30.40 -4.43 -3.51
N ALA A 187 31.54 -3.86 -3.92
CA ALA A 187 32.77 -3.88 -3.13
C ALA A 187 32.65 -3.05 -1.84
N GLY A 188 32.01 -1.88 -1.92
CA GLY A 188 31.85 -0.96 -0.78
C GLY A 188 30.84 -1.45 0.27
N ASN A 189 29.89 -2.31 -0.11
CA ASN A 189 28.89 -2.87 0.81
C ASN A 189 29.40 -4.06 1.64
N THR A 190 30.57 -4.61 1.34
CA THR A 190 31.20 -5.64 2.17
C THR A 190 32.00 -5.02 3.31
N LYS A 191 31.39 -4.92 4.50
CA LYS A 191 32.13 -4.78 5.76
C LYS A 191 32.82 -6.12 6.04
N HIS A 192 34.14 -6.09 6.16
CA HIS A 192 35.10 -7.20 6.27
C HIS A 192 35.64 -7.74 4.95
N ASP A 193 36.96 -7.93 4.95
CA ASP A 193 37.96 -8.31 3.93
C ASP A 193 37.63 -9.41 2.91
N ALA A 194 36.40 -9.93 2.85
CA ALA A 194 35.94 -10.83 1.82
C ALA A 194 35.02 -10.09 0.85
N ARG A 195 35.56 -9.68 -0.31
CA ARG A 195 34.76 -9.23 -1.45
C ARG A 195 33.64 -10.24 -1.70
N SER A 196 32.38 -9.78 -1.72
CA SER A 196 31.21 -10.65 -1.83
C SER A 196 31.24 -11.48 -3.12
N TRP A 197 30.60 -12.64 -3.13
CA TRP A 197 30.45 -13.45 -4.34
C TRP A 197 29.85 -12.65 -5.50
N SER A 198 28.92 -11.73 -5.22
CA SER A 198 28.32 -10.81 -6.18
C SER A 198 29.32 -9.82 -6.78
N TYR A 199 30.35 -9.40 -6.02
CA TYR A 199 31.45 -8.61 -6.57
C TYR A 199 32.25 -9.41 -7.61
N TRP A 200 32.62 -10.65 -7.27
CA TRP A 200 33.37 -11.52 -8.19
C TRP A 200 32.55 -11.92 -9.41
N ALA A 201 31.24 -12.13 -9.26
CA ALA A 201 30.30 -12.32 -10.35
C ALA A 201 30.34 -11.18 -11.39
N VAL A 202 30.43 -9.93 -10.93
CA VAL A 202 30.45 -8.76 -11.81
C VAL A 202 31.83 -8.54 -12.43
N GLN A 203 32.90 -8.96 -11.76
CA GLN A 203 34.26 -8.98 -12.31
C GLN A 203 34.47 -10.13 -13.30
N ALA A 204 33.90 -11.31 -13.04
CA ALA A 204 33.98 -12.49 -13.90
C ALA A 204 33.20 -12.35 -15.22
N LEU A 205 32.29 -11.36 -15.31
CA LEU A 205 31.69 -10.90 -16.58
C LEU A 205 32.72 -10.49 -17.65
N ASP A 206 33.98 -10.20 -17.27
CA ASP A 206 35.08 -9.92 -18.23
C ASP A 206 35.56 -11.15 -18.97
N TRP A 207 35.18 -12.34 -18.49
CA TRP A 207 35.56 -13.57 -19.15
C TRP A 207 34.54 -13.79 -20.27
N ASN A 208 34.93 -13.33 -21.45
CA ASN A 208 34.30 -13.57 -22.74
C ASN A 208 34.35 -15.07 -23.12
N LEU A 209 33.95 -15.94 -22.19
CA LEU A 209 33.90 -17.39 -22.31
C LEU A 209 32.63 -17.83 -23.06
#